data_AF-A0A923ZVB5-F1
#
_entry.id   AF-A0A923ZVB5-F1
#
_cell.length_a   1.000
_cell.length_b   1.000
_cell.length_c   1.000
_cell.angle_alpha   90.00
_cell.angle_beta   90.00
_cell.angle_gamma   90.00
#
_symmetry.space_group_name_H-M   'P 1'
#
loop_
_entity.id
_entity.type
_entity.pdbx_description
1 polymer ?
#
loop_
_entity_poly.entity_id
_entity_poly.type
_entity_poly.pdbx_seq_one_letter_code
_entity_poly.pdbx_strand_id
1 'polypeptide(L)' 'MPTIQQLVRNGREQLTFKSKSPALDSCPQRRG' A
#
# COMPACT_ATOMS: atom_id res chain seq x y z
N MET A 1 13.84 -13.77 -10.67
CA MET A 1 14.15 -12.37 -11.06
C MET A 1 13.47 -12.08 -12.38
N PRO A 2 12.65 -11.02 -12.48
CA PRO A 2 11.99 -10.68 -13.74
C PRO A 2 12.90 -9.89 -14.69
N THR A 3 12.74 -10.07 -15.99
CA THR A 3 13.46 -9.33 -17.05
C THR A 3 12.82 -7.97 -17.31
N ILE A 4 13.54 -7.04 -17.95
CA ILE A 4 12.98 -5.71 -18.29
C ILE A 4 11.72 -5.83 -19.15
N GLN A 5 11.69 -6.72 -20.13
CA GLN A 5 10.50 -6.92 -20.97
C GLN A 5 9.30 -7.51 -20.21
N GLN A 6 9.53 -8.21 -19.09
CA GLN A 6 8.46 -8.66 -18.20
C GLN A 6 7.91 -7.49 -17.40
N LEU A 7 8.78 -6.63 -16.86
CA LEU A 7 8.39 -5.43 -16.09
C LEU A 7 7.67 -4.36 -16.94
N VAL A 8 8.05 -4.22 -18.21
CA VAL A 8 7.39 -3.29 -19.15
C VAL A 8 5.96 -3.75 -19.48
N ARG A 9 5.75 -5.06 -19.63
CA ARG A 9 4.42 -5.63 -19.90
C ARG A 9 3.55 -5.68 -18.65
N ASN A 10 4.14 -6.21 -17.57
CA ASN A 10 3.50 -6.41 -16.27
C ASN A 10 4.43 -5.83 -15.20
N GLY A 11 4.13 -4.60 -14.78
CA GLY A 11 4.86 -3.92 -13.71
C GLY A 11 4.84 -4.70 -12.39
N ARG A 12 5.64 -4.27 -11.42
CA ARG A 12 5.56 -4.85 -10.07
C ARG A 12 4.29 -4.35 -9.37
N GLU A 13 3.62 -5.26 -8.69
CA GLU A 13 2.53 -4.87 -7.79
C GLU A 13 3.11 -4.15 -6.57
N GLN A 14 2.47 -3.04 -6.19
CA GLN A 14 2.78 -2.36 -4.95
C GLN A 14 2.05 -3.06 -3.80
N LEU A 15 2.78 -3.37 -2.73
CA LEU A 15 2.18 -3.89 -1.52
C LEU A 15 1.41 -2.76 -0.82
N THR A 16 0.09 -2.92 -0.73
CA THR A 16 -0.77 -2.00 0.02
C THR A 16 -0.86 -2.46 1.47
N PHE A 17 -0.63 -1.53 2.41
CA PHE A 17 -0.72 -1.81 3.84
C PHE A 17 -1.98 -1.18 4.40
N LYS A 18 -2.75 -1.96 5.16
CA LYS A 18 -3.90 -1.44 5.92
C LYS A 18 -3.40 -0.91 7.27
N SER A 19 -3.88 0.26 7.66
CA SER A 19 -3.63 0.78 9.01
C SER A 19 -4.27 -0.16 10.04
N LYS A 20 -3.55 -0.43 11.13
CA LYS A 20 -4.08 -1.19 12.28
C LYS A 20 -5.15 -0.42 13.06
N SER A 21 -5.27 0.88 12.79
CA SER A 21 -6.21 1.79 13.47
C SER A 21 -7.03 2.55 12.43
N PRO A 22 -7.95 1.89 11.70
CA PRO A 22 -8.77 2.53 10.67
C PRO A 22 -9.69 3.60 11.27
N ALA A 23 -10.12 3.41 12.52
CA ALA A 23 -10.93 4.38 13.23
C ALA A 23 -10.20 5.67 13.58
N LEU A 24 -8.87 5.77 13.42
CA LEU A 24 -8.14 7.00 13.63
C LEU A 24 -8.01 7.85 12.36
N ASP A 25 -8.22 7.25 11.18
CA ASP A 25 -8.22 7.96 9.88
C ASP A 25 -7.02 8.90 9.70
N SER A 26 -5.85 8.40 10.08
CA SER A 26 -4.58 9.12 10.08
C SER A 26 -4.48 10.33 11.03
N CYS A 27 -5.47 10.53 11.90
CA CYS A 27 -5.43 11.48 13.01
C CYS A 27 -4.73 10.83 14.23
N PRO A 28 -3.90 11.56 14.99
CA PRO A 28 -3.26 11.00 16.19
C PRO A 28 -4.27 10.62 17.29
N GLN A 29 -5.42 11.30 17.39
CA GLN A 29 -6.50 10.97 18.31
C GLN A 29 -7.86 11.38 17.70
N ARG A 30 -8.90 10.56 17.90
CA ARG A 30 -10.29 11.01 17.67
C ARG A 30 -10.96 11.37 18.99
N ARG A 31 -11.74 12.45 18.99
CA ARG A 31 -12.68 12.72 20.08
C ARG A 31 -13.72 11.60 20.09
N GLY A 32 -14.01 11.07 21.28
CA GLY A 32 -15.04 10.04 21.47
C GLY A 32 -16.40 10.49 20.96
#